data_AF-A4U426-F1
#
_entry.id   AF-A4U426-F1
#
_cell.length_a   1.000
_cell.length_b   1.000
_cell.length_c   1.000
_cell.angle_alpha   90.00
_cell.angle_beta   90.00
_cell.angle_gamma   90.00
#
_symmetry.space_group_name_H-M   'P 1'
#
loop_
_entity.id
_entity.type
_entity.pdbx_description
1 polymer ?
#
loop_
_entity_poly.entity_id
_entity_poly.type
_entity_poly.pdbx_seq_one_letter_code
_entity_poly.pdbx_strand_id
1 'polypeptide(L)'
;MGGVSAGCGGSTYQSINDLADKPVIFPAPAAFAASILAQAEFSSHGVRIIPKYVSSHDSVYRGVSAGNFAAGGGITRTLDSLPTEQRMDLRVLATTKDYTPHPFAAHPRVPSEVVKRVLDAMRSLQGDEVGRYVLEGVTMKGIEAGADQDWNDVRALDIQLLEQWQKQKAE
;
A
#
# COMPACT_ATOMS: atom_id res chain seq x y z
N MET A 1 -0.43 3.27 -7.45
CA MET A 1 -0.66 3.34 -5.99
C MET A 1 0.69 3.39 -5.31
N GLY A 2 1.07 4.55 -4.77
CA GLY A 2 2.32 4.76 -4.03
C GLY A 2 2.16 4.64 -2.51
N GLY A 3 3.24 4.24 -1.84
CA GLY A 3 3.40 4.33 -0.39
C GLY A 3 3.92 5.70 0.02
N VAL A 4 3.60 6.11 1.25
CA VAL A 4 4.03 7.38 1.85
C VAL A 4 4.63 7.09 3.22
N SER A 5 5.82 7.63 3.48
CA SER A 5 6.36 7.68 4.84
C SER A 5 6.00 9.04 5.45
N ALA A 6 5.26 9.03 6.55
CA ALA A 6 4.86 10.23 7.27
C ALA A 6 5.64 10.33 8.60
N GLY A 7 6.23 11.50 8.85
CA GLY A 7 6.79 11.91 10.13
C GLY A 7 5.90 12.94 10.83
N CYS A 8 6.20 13.26 12.10
CA CYS A 8 5.47 14.29 12.83
C CYS A 8 5.88 15.70 12.36
N GLY A 9 4.90 16.57 12.13
CA GLY A 9 5.05 17.91 11.56
C GLY A 9 5.95 18.84 12.38
N GLY A 10 6.02 18.66 13.70
CA GLY A 10 6.90 19.39 14.62
C GLY A 10 8.23 18.69 14.94
N SER A 11 8.53 17.54 14.32
CA SER A 11 9.72 16.76 14.65
C SER A 11 11.00 17.27 13.96
N THR A 12 12.15 16.89 14.50
CA THR A 12 13.47 17.15 13.91
C THR A 12 13.75 16.29 12.67
N TYR A 13 12.90 15.31 12.35
CA TYR A 13 13.06 14.43 11.19
C TYR A 13 12.60 15.16 9.93
N GLN A 14 13.54 15.41 9.02
CA GLN A 14 13.32 16.14 7.77
C GLN A 14 13.40 15.23 6.54
N SER A 15 14.02 14.06 6.68
CA SER A 15 14.24 13.12 5.59
C SER A 15 14.11 11.67 6.06
N ILE A 16 13.96 10.76 5.10
CA ILE A 16 13.92 9.32 5.35
C ILE A 16 15.19 8.81 6.07
N ASN A 17 16.35 9.45 5.84
CA ASN A 17 17.63 9.09 6.43
C ASN A 17 17.68 9.34 7.94
N ASP A 18 16.88 10.28 8.46
CA ASP A 18 16.84 10.59 9.89
C ASP A 18 16.16 9.47 10.70
N LEU A 19 15.58 8.49 10.02
CA LEU A 19 14.88 7.34 10.60
C LEU A 19 15.74 6.09 10.74
N ALA A 20 17.05 6.19 10.45
CA ALA A 20 17.98 5.08 10.61
C ALA A 20 17.92 4.48 12.02
N ASP A 21 17.76 3.16 12.08
CA ASP A 21 17.62 2.31 13.27
C ASP A 21 16.47 2.70 14.23
N LYS A 22 15.52 3.52 13.78
CA LYS A 22 14.35 3.92 14.58
C LYS A 22 13.16 2.98 14.36
N PRO A 23 12.26 2.89 15.36
CA PRO A 23 10.98 2.23 15.17
C PRO A 23 10.09 3.02 14.21
N VAL A 24 9.60 2.34 13.16
CA VAL A 24 8.63 2.88 12.20
C VAL A 24 7.40 1.98 12.23
N ILE A 25 6.22 2.59 12.36
CA ILE A 25 4.96 1.85 12.48
C ILE A 25 4.24 1.71 11.14
N PHE A 26 3.56 0.59 10.97
CA PHE A 26 2.88 0.19 9.75
C PHE A 26 1.49 -0.40 10.07
N PRO A 27 0.50 -0.31 9.18
CA PRO A 27 -0.86 -0.73 9.50
C PRO A 27 -0.97 -2.24 9.68
N ALA A 28 -0.46 -3.01 8.73
CA ALA A 28 -0.42 -4.46 8.79
C ALA A 28 0.74 -4.90 7.94
N PRO A 29 1.43 -5.99 8.29
CA PRO A 29 2.71 -6.18 7.66
C PRO A 29 2.58 -6.42 6.13
N ALA A 30 1.41 -6.89 5.64
CA ALA A 30 1.15 -7.32 4.25
C ALA A 30 0.37 -6.26 3.49
N ALA A 31 0.17 -5.09 4.11
CA ALA A 31 -0.38 -3.94 3.43
C ALA A 31 0.63 -3.52 2.35
N PHE A 32 0.30 -3.82 1.09
CA PHE A 32 1.21 -3.68 -0.04
C PHE A 32 1.83 -2.27 -0.10
N ALA A 33 1.00 -1.25 -0.30
CA ALA A 33 1.52 0.12 -0.45
C ALA A 33 1.99 0.75 0.87
N ALA A 34 1.24 0.58 1.96
CA ALA A 34 1.57 1.22 3.23
C ALA A 34 2.75 0.58 3.97
N SER A 35 3.04 -0.71 3.76
CA SER A 35 4.08 -1.44 4.50
C SER A 35 5.17 -1.97 3.59
N ILE A 36 4.84 -2.69 2.53
CA ILE A 36 5.84 -3.33 1.67
C ILE A 36 6.58 -2.26 0.85
N LEU A 37 5.86 -1.41 0.11
CA LEU A 37 6.47 -0.36 -0.69
C LEU A 37 7.24 0.65 0.18
N ALA A 38 6.65 1.04 1.31
CA ALA A 38 7.30 1.96 2.24
C ALA A 38 8.63 1.38 2.79
N GLN A 39 8.67 0.10 3.18
CA GLN A 39 9.90 -0.55 3.65
C GLN A 39 10.92 -0.76 2.52
N ALA A 40 10.46 -1.04 1.30
CA ALA A 40 11.33 -1.11 0.12
C ALA A 40 11.99 0.24 -0.18
N GLU A 41 11.28 1.35 0.03
CA GLU A 41 11.84 2.71 -0.08
C GLU A 41 12.92 2.97 0.97
N PHE A 42 12.71 2.59 2.23
CA PHE A 42 13.79 2.67 3.22
C PHE A 42 15.03 1.87 2.79
N SER A 43 14.80 0.66 2.31
CA SER A 43 15.88 -0.25 1.90
C SER A 43 16.63 0.27 0.67
N SER A 44 15.95 0.86 -0.32
CA SER A 44 16.58 1.40 -1.53
C SER A 44 17.46 2.62 -1.25
N HIS A 45 17.19 3.36 -0.17
CA HIS A 45 18.04 4.45 0.33
C HIS A 45 19.13 3.96 1.32
N GLY A 46 19.24 2.65 1.55
CA GLY A 46 20.18 2.08 2.51
C GLY A 46 19.85 2.40 3.97
N VAL A 47 18.61 2.81 4.26
CA VAL A 47 18.15 3.15 5.60
C VAL A 47 17.54 1.92 6.26
N ARG A 48 18.21 1.43 7.30
CA ARG A 48 17.66 0.35 8.13
C ARG A 48 16.64 0.92 9.10
N ILE A 49 15.49 0.27 9.24
CA ILE A 49 14.44 0.63 10.21
C ILE A 49 14.01 -0.58 11.06
N ILE A 50 13.31 -0.34 12.16
CA ILE A 50 12.71 -1.38 13.00
C ILE A 50 11.18 -1.36 12.79
N PRO A 51 10.61 -2.24 11.96
CA PRO A 51 9.18 -2.21 11.67
C PRO A 51 8.34 -2.65 12.87
N LYS A 52 7.24 -1.94 13.13
CA LYS A 52 6.20 -2.27 14.12
C LYS A 52 4.82 -2.20 13.47
N TYR A 53 3.85 -2.95 13.98
CA TYR A 53 2.52 -3.05 13.36
C TYR A 53 1.40 -2.64 14.31
N VAL A 54 0.48 -1.78 13.83
CA VAL A 54 -0.55 -1.12 14.66
C VAL A 54 -1.99 -1.32 14.15
N SER A 55 -2.21 -2.38 13.38
CA SER A 55 -3.50 -2.90 12.89
C SER A 55 -4.30 -2.05 11.90
N SER A 56 -4.07 -0.72 11.80
CA SER A 56 -4.82 0.14 10.86
C SER A 56 -4.02 1.36 10.40
N HIS A 57 -4.44 1.96 9.27
CA HIS A 57 -3.86 3.20 8.76
C HIS A 57 -4.08 4.36 9.74
N ASP A 58 -5.27 4.47 10.31
CA ASP A 58 -5.60 5.50 11.31
C ASP A 58 -4.75 5.38 12.57
N SER A 59 -4.44 4.16 13.00
CA SER A 59 -3.53 3.92 14.13
C SER A 59 -2.13 4.41 13.83
N VAL A 60 -1.66 4.26 12.58
CA VAL A 60 -0.36 4.80 12.15
C VAL A 60 -0.36 6.31 12.25
N TYR A 61 -1.31 6.98 11.62
CA TYR A 61 -1.37 8.45 11.60
C TYR A 61 -1.49 9.04 13.00
N ARG A 62 -2.35 8.46 13.85
CA ARG A 62 -2.49 8.90 15.25
C ARG A 62 -1.21 8.67 16.06
N GLY A 63 -0.54 7.54 15.88
CA GLY A 63 0.72 7.24 16.57
C GLY A 63 1.84 8.23 16.24
N VAL A 64 1.91 8.68 14.98
CA VAL A 64 2.90 9.67 14.54
C VAL A 64 2.52 11.09 14.96
N SER A 65 1.27 11.51 14.75
CA SER A 65 0.78 12.84 15.14
C SER A 65 0.90 13.07 16.65
N ALA A 66 0.63 12.05 17.47
CA ALA A 66 0.80 12.12 18.93
C ALA A 66 2.28 12.12 19.39
N GLY A 67 3.25 12.00 18.47
CA GLY A 67 4.68 11.96 18.80
C GLY A 67 5.16 10.65 19.44
N ASN A 68 4.31 9.62 19.51
CA ASN A 68 4.67 8.31 20.08
C ASN A 68 5.65 7.54 19.19
N PHE A 69 5.67 7.83 17.89
CA PHE A 69 6.55 7.21 16.91
C PHE A 69 7.14 8.27 15.98
N ALA A 70 8.40 8.07 15.58
CA ALA A 70 9.12 9.01 14.72
C ALA A 70 8.49 9.12 13.32
N ALA A 71 8.03 7.99 12.79
CA ALA A 71 7.38 7.92 11.49
C ALA A 71 6.50 6.67 11.35
N GLY A 72 5.70 6.65 10.29
CA GLY A 72 4.93 5.49 9.89
C GLY A 72 4.65 5.42 8.40
N GLY A 73 4.33 4.21 7.92
CA GLY A 73 3.96 3.96 6.54
C GLY A 73 2.45 4.08 6.30
N GLY A 74 2.07 4.76 5.23
CA GLY A 74 0.68 4.96 4.80
C GLY A 74 0.55 5.03 3.29
N ILE A 75 -0.64 5.38 2.80
CA ILE A 75 -0.88 5.64 1.38
C ILE A 75 -1.46 7.03 1.19
N THR A 76 -1.17 7.67 0.05
CA THR A 76 -1.61 9.05 -0.25
C THR A 76 -3.11 9.20 -0.07
N ARG A 77 -3.91 8.27 -0.61
CA ARG A 77 -5.38 8.29 -0.51
C ARG A 77 -5.90 8.37 0.93
N THR A 78 -5.32 7.59 1.85
CA THR A 78 -5.80 7.57 3.25
C THR A 78 -5.27 8.75 4.06
N LEU A 79 -4.06 9.22 3.74
CA LEU A 79 -3.53 10.45 4.31
C LEU A 79 -4.37 11.66 3.87
N ASP A 80 -4.79 11.68 2.60
CA ASP A 80 -5.61 12.74 2.03
C ASP A 80 -7.04 12.75 2.57
N SER A 81 -7.55 11.60 3.01
CA SER A 81 -8.87 11.49 3.64
C SER A 81 -8.90 11.92 5.11
N LEU A 82 -7.75 12.21 5.73
CA LEU A 82 -7.73 12.69 7.11
C LEU A 82 -8.34 14.09 7.22
N PRO A 83 -8.95 14.43 8.38
CA PRO A 83 -9.29 15.80 8.71
C PRO A 83 -8.07 16.71 8.58
N THR A 84 -8.26 17.93 8.06
CA THR A 84 -7.19 18.89 7.79
C THR A 84 -6.26 19.10 8.98
N GLU A 85 -6.83 19.23 10.19
CA GLU A 85 -6.07 19.42 11.43
C GLU A 85 -5.08 18.27 11.68
N GLN A 86 -5.54 17.01 11.57
CA GLN A 86 -4.69 15.84 11.76
C GLN A 86 -3.63 15.70 10.66
N ARG A 87 -3.97 16.11 9.43
CA ARG A 87 -3.03 16.10 8.31
C ARG A 87 -1.92 17.13 8.49
N MET A 88 -2.20 18.31 9.05
CA MET A 88 -1.18 19.35 9.29
C MET A 88 -0.13 18.93 10.33
N ASP A 89 -0.50 18.03 11.25
CA ASP A 89 0.42 17.46 12.23
C ASP A 89 1.36 16.40 11.63
N LEU A 90 1.19 16.07 10.34
CA LEU A 90 1.98 15.07 9.64
C LEU A 90 2.77 15.73 8.50
N ARG A 91 3.98 15.23 8.30
CA ARG A 91 4.87 15.63 7.21
C ARG A 91 5.22 14.43 6.38
N VAL A 92 5.08 14.53 5.06
CA VAL A 92 5.56 13.49 4.14
C VAL A 92 7.08 13.58 4.05
N LEU A 93 7.77 12.51 4.46
CA LEU A 93 9.23 12.40 4.43
C LEU A 93 9.73 11.77 3.13
N ALA A 94 8.93 10.86 2.56
CA ALA A 94 9.21 10.21 1.29
C ALA A 94 7.90 9.69 0.66
N THR A 95 7.89 9.64 -0.66
CA THR A 95 6.81 9.07 -1.47
C THR A 95 7.42 8.08 -2.44
N THR A 96 6.92 6.85 -2.48
CA THR A 96 7.38 5.86 -3.46
C THR A 96 6.88 6.24 -4.85
N LYS A 97 7.52 5.69 -5.89
CA LYS A 97 6.88 5.68 -7.21
C LYS A 97 5.53 4.95 -7.15
N ASP A 98 4.69 5.22 -8.14
CA ASP A 98 3.45 4.48 -8.32
C ASP A 98 3.71 3.07 -8.85
N TYR A 99 2.94 2.11 -8.34
CA TYR A 99 2.90 0.74 -8.84
C TYR A 99 1.50 0.33 -9.27
N THR A 100 1.42 -0.61 -10.21
CA THR A 100 0.18 -1.20 -10.73
C THR A 100 -0.59 -1.92 -9.63
N PRO A 101 -1.78 -1.43 -9.22
CA PRO A 101 -2.51 -1.99 -8.08
C PRO A 101 -3.64 -2.95 -8.48
N HIS A 102 -4.21 -3.65 -7.48
CA HIS A 102 -5.46 -4.44 -7.57
C HIS A 102 -5.57 -5.46 -8.73
N PRO A 103 -4.64 -6.43 -8.88
CA PRO A 103 -4.76 -7.48 -9.88
C PRO A 103 -5.95 -8.41 -9.59
N PHE A 104 -6.69 -8.78 -10.63
CA PHE A 104 -7.49 -10.00 -10.65
C PHE A 104 -6.66 -11.13 -11.25
N ALA A 105 -6.30 -12.12 -10.45
CA ALA A 105 -5.50 -13.26 -10.88
C ALA A 105 -6.37 -14.52 -11.02
N ALA A 106 -6.18 -15.26 -12.12
CA ALA A 106 -6.79 -16.56 -12.33
C ALA A 106 -5.76 -17.67 -12.08
N HIS A 107 -6.17 -18.74 -11.40
CA HIS A 107 -5.31 -19.90 -11.19
C HIS A 107 -5.04 -20.61 -12.52
N PRO A 108 -3.81 -21.10 -12.82
CA PRO A 108 -3.47 -21.75 -14.10
C PRO A 108 -4.32 -22.98 -14.48
N ARG A 109 -5.03 -23.56 -13.50
CA ARG A 109 -5.95 -24.69 -13.71
C ARG A 109 -7.32 -24.27 -14.25
N VAL A 110 -7.66 -22.99 -14.21
CA VAL A 110 -8.91 -22.49 -14.75
C VAL A 110 -8.77 -22.43 -16.28
N PRO A 111 -9.66 -23.07 -17.06
CA PRO A 111 -9.59 -23.03 -18.51
C PRO A 111 -9.62 -21.58 -19.03
N SER A 112 -8.78 -21.27 -20.02
CA SER A 112 -8.65 -19.93 -20.58
C SER A 112 -9.98 -19.37 -21.12
N GLU A 113 -10.85 -20.23 -21.64
CA GLU A 113 -12.19 -19.84 -22.08
C GLU A 113 -13.06 -19.33 -20.93
N VAL A 114 -12.96 -19.96 -19.75
CA VAL A 114 -13.69 -19.52 -18.54
C VAL A 114 -13.13 -18.18 -18.07
N VAL A 115 -11.81 -18.03 -18.03
CA VAL A 115 -11.16 -16.76 -17.66
C VAL A 115 -11.62 -15.63 -18.58
N LYS A 116 -11.69 -15.88 -19.90
CA LYS A 116 -12.17 -14.90 -20.88
C LYS A 116 -13.63 -14.50 -20.62
N ARG A 117 -14.53 -15.47 -20.39
CA ARG A 117 -15.95 -15.19 -20.10
C ARG A 117 -16.12 -14.35 -18.83
N VAL A 118 -15.34 -14.64 -17.79
CA VAL A 118 -15.36 -13.86 -16.53
C VAL A 118 -14.83 -12.45 -16.77
N LEU A 119 -13.72 -12.29 -17.49
CA LEU A 119 -13.18 -10.98 -17.84
C LEU A 119 -14.20 -10.14 -18.62
N ASP A 120 -14.85 -10.72 -19.64
CA ASP A 120 -15.85 -10.03 -20.44
C ASP A 120 -17.03 -9.56 -19.58
N ALA A 121 -17.51 -10.40 -18.65
CA ALA A 121 -18.56 -10.04 -17.70
C ALA A 121 -18.12 -8.95 -16.69
N MET A 122 -16.88 -8.99 -16.20
CA MET A 122 -16.36 -7.95 -15.31
C MET A 122 -16.23 -6.61 -16.02
N ARG A 123 -15.80 -6.62 -17.29
CA ARG A 123 -15.69 -5.40 -18.12
C ARG A 123 -17.05 -4.82 -18.49
N SER A 124 -18.09 -5.64 -18.60
CA SER A 124 -19.43 -5.14 -18.92
C SER A 124 -20.09 -4.39 -17.77
N LEU A 125 -19.61 -4.53 -16.53
CA LEU A 125 -20.19 -3.87 -15.34
C LEU A 125 -20.28 -2.34 -15.47
N GLN A 126 -19.32 -1.71 -16.14
CA GLN A 126 -19.37 -0.26 -16.34
C GLN A 126 -20.43 0.19 -17.36
N GLY A 127 -21.01 -0.75 -18.12
CA GLY A 127 -21.93 -0.49 -19.23
C GLY A 127 -23.40 -0.30 -18.84
N ASP A 128 -23.81 -0.66 -17.62
CA ASP A 128 -25.18 -0.52 -17.15
C ASP A 128 -25.28 0.05 -15.72
N GLU A 129 -26.49 0.37 -15.28
CA GLU A 129 -26.73 1.00 -13.96
C GLU A 129 -26.47 0.05 -12.78
N VAL A 130 -26.83 -1.22 -12.92
CA VAL A 130 -26.65 -2.24 -11.88
C VAL A 130 -25.16 -2.50 -11.66
N GLY A 131 -24.41 -2.67 -12.74
CA GLY A 131 -22.97 -2.89 -12.67
C GLY A 131 -22.22 -1.67 -12.12
N ARG A 132 -22.62 -0.44 -12.49
CA ARG A 132 -22.05 0.79 -11.91
C ARG A 132 -22.31 0.89 -10.40
N TYR A 133 -23.49 0.50 -9.93
CA TYR A 133 -23.79 0.45 -8.50
C TYR A 133 -22.88 -0.55 -7.74
N VAL A 134 -22.64 -1.73 -8.32
CA VAL A 134 -21.70 -2.72 -7.76
C VAL A 134 -20.27 -2.17 -7.70
N LEU A 135 -19.81 -1.52 -8.79
CA LEU A 135 -18.48 -0.93 -8.86
C LEU A 135 -18.29 0.20 -7.84
N GLU A 136 -19.31 1.04 -7.62
CA GLU A 136 -19.30 2.09 -6.60
C GLU A 136 -19.14 1.52 -5.19
N GLY A 137 -19.84 0.41 -4.87
CA GLY A 137 -19.74 -0.28 -3.59
C GLY A 137 -18.33 -0.77 -3.24
N VAL A 138 -17.47 -0.98 -4.25
CA VAL A 138 -16.05 -1.34 -4.08
C VAL A 138 -15.09 -0.21 -4.46
N THR A 139 -15.60 1.01 -4.66
CA THR A 139 -14.81 2.21 -5.02
C THR A 139 -14.00 2.01 -6.32
N MET A 140 -14.55 1.27 -7.28
CA MET A 140 -13.98 1.08 -8.62
C MET A 140 -14.81 1.84 -9.66
N LYS A 141 -14.17 2.29 -10.73
CA LYS A 141 -14.85 2.93 -11.87
C LYS A 141 -15.15 1.95 -13.01
N GLY A 142 -14.38 0.88 -13.07
CA GLY A 142 -14.41 -0.11 -14.15
C GLY A 142 -13.29 -1.11 -13.97
N ILE A 143 -13.27 -2.11 -14.85
CA ILE A 143 -12.28 -3.19 -14.88
C ILE A 143 -11.78 -3.29 -16.31
N GLU A 144 -10.47 -3.43 -16.48
CA GLU A 144 -9.82 -3.55 -17.78
C GLU A 144 -9.01 -4.83 -17.89
N ALA A 145 -8.64 -5.20 -19.11
CA ALA A 145 -7.79 -6.35 -19.34
C ALA A 145 -6.34 -5.99 -18.96
N GLY A 146 -5.78 -6.74 -18.02
CA GLY A 146 -4.35 -6.68 -17.70
C GLY A 146 -3.55 -7.74 -18.44
N ALA A 147 -2.31 -7.44 -18.76
CA ALA A 147 -1.30 -8.40 -19.19
C ALA A 147 -0.37 -8.75 -18.03
N ASP A 148 0.20 -9.95 -18.03
CA ASP A 148 1.14 -10.37 -16.97
C ASP A 148 2.28 -9.37 -16.79
N GLN A 149 2.82 -8.83 -17.89
CA GLN A 149 3.91 -7.86 -17.88
C GLN A 149 3.59 -6.53 -17.19
N ASP A 150 2.30 -6.19 -17.01
CA ASP A 150 1.88 -4.93 -16.37
C ASP A 150 2.23 -4.89 -14.87
N TRP A 151 2.53 -6.05 -14.28
CA TRP A 151 3.00 -6.21 -12.91
C TRP A 151 4.52 -6.45 -12.80
N ASN A 152 5.28 -6.25 -13.88
CA ASN A 152 6.75 -6.31 -13.83
C ASN A 152 7.35 -5.26 -12.89
N ASP A 153 6.71 -4.10 -12.76
CA ASP A 153 7.09 -3.04 -11.82
C ASP A 153 7.03 -3.53 -10.36
N VAL A 154 6.01 -4.30 -10.02
CA VAL A 154 5.85 -4.95 -8.71
C VAL A 154 6.83 -6.10 -8.54
N ARG A 155 7.05 -6.94 -9.56
CA ARG A 155 8.04 -8.03 -9.49
C ARG A 155 9.47 -7.51 -9.30
N ALA A 156 9.80 -6.38 -9.91
CA ALA A 156 11.12 -5.75 -9.78
C ALA A 156 11.45 -5.25 -8.37
N LEU A 157 10.46 -5.18 -7.47
CA LEU A 157 10.69 -4.88 -6.06
C LEU A 157 11.39 -6.00 -5.29
N ASP A 158 11.48 -7.21 -5.87
CA ASP A 158 12.06 -8.40 -5.25
C ASP A 158 11.61 -8.57 -3.79
N ILE A 159 10.28 -8.61 -3.60
CA ILE A 159 9.67 -8.62 -2.28
C ILE A 159 9.90 -9.98 -1.61
N GLN A 160 11.06 -10.16 -0.99
CA GLN A 160 11.36 -11.31 -0.13
C GLN A 160 10.65 -11.22 1.23
N LEU A 161 10.09 -10.05 1.55
CA LEU A 161 9.40 -9.80 2.82
C LEU A 161 8.23 -10.77 3.03
N LEU A 162 7.48 -11.14 1.98
CA LEU A 162 6.35 -12.07 2.12
C LEU A 162 6.79 -13.49 2.51
N GLU A 163 7.98 -13.92 2.11
CA GLU A 163 8.52 -15.23 2.50
C GLU A 163 8.86 -15.27 3.99
N GLN A 164 9.45 -14.20 4.52
CA GLN A 164 9.77 -14.08 5.95
C GLN A 164 8.52 -14.17 6.83
N TRP A 165 7.41 -13.65 6.32
CA TRP A 165 6.13 -13.68 7.03
C TRP A 165 5.37 -14.98 6.94
N GLN A 166 5.43 -15.66 5.79
CA GLN A 166 4.89 -17.02 5.69
C GLN A 166 5.60 -17.93 6.69
N LYS A 167 6.91 -17.72 6.93
CA LYS A 167 7.68 -18.41 7.98
C LYS A 167 7.21 -18.03 9.39
N GLN A 168 7.00 -16.74 9.68
CA GLN A 168 6.50 -16.29 11.00
C GLN A 168 5.10 -16.80 11.37
N LYS A 169 4.26 -17.18 10.40
CA LYS A 169 2.96 -17.83 10.67
C LYS A 169 3.05 -19.34 10.89
N ALA A 170 4.18 -19.95 10.55
CA ALA A 170 4.40 -21.40 10.64
C ALA A 170 5.03 -21.82 11.98
N GLU A 171 5.35 -20.86 12.84
CA GLU A 171 5.82 -21.01 14.23
C GLU A 171 4.70 -20.63 15.21
#